data_AF-A0A2N6LGL8-F1
#
_entry.id   AF-A0A2N6LGL8-F1
#
_cell.length_a   1.000
_cell.length_b   1.000
_cell.length_c   1.000
_cell.angle_alpha   90.00
_cell.angle_beta   90.00
_cell.angle_gamma   90.00
#
_symmetry.space_group_name_H-M   'P 1'
#
loop_
_entity.id
_entity.type
_entity.pdbx_description
1 polymer ?
#
loop_
_entity_poly.entity_id
_entity_poly.type
_entity_poly.pdbx_seq_one_letter_code
_entity_poly.pdbx_strand_id
1 'polypeptide(L)'
;PYHFFTRLLENLRLSGNAQIDANLAAVTAKLQIPGQPILERAVLAGQRRELLAARWLINHLLATPQPRQINDQSQPQAAEQLPLPVVNIPSDRTITPNTPSLLSPRALQATIFTSCLNKLQSPLQNVTDVSLEIDILRPDKKRELLYLILQKVADTLDDLRNSQIEIRQLSDIKSAILHELWKEVSTEFFGKFSRVRFGNNQIEIINVILQSSGVVQTGILNQIPLVVDLFSYLLFQTDLIIDNTNYSAGSFEANQQAEMLLENLLIQVGNAVVQPLLNYLGDIEDIKQNFYDRKLISTREIERFRNSLSWKYRIKNLVTEPKAIFESRYDLFVFAPRGIAKTSIYAPRRQELAELSGIRLWVTLGLEFGDAIAPRLQSLLSFLGSGVVFVLTKIVGRGLGLIVRGILQGIGSVSLPEGKNKKS
;
A
#
# COMPACT_ATOMS: atom_id res chain seq x y z
N PRO A 1 27.56 24.03 31.67
CA PRO A 1 27.18 24.41 30.29
C PRO A 1 26.79 23.21 29.40
N TYR A 2 27.62 22.16 29.32
CA TYR A 2 27.42 21.02 28.40
C TYR A 2 26.11 20.23 28.62
N HIS A 3 25.71 19.96 29.87
CA HIS A 3 24.48 19.22 30.20
C HIS A 3 23.17 19.96 29.89
N PHE A 4 23.20 21.29 29.85
CA PHE A 4 22.02 22.10 29.52
C PHE A 4 21.73 22.05 28.01
N PHE A 5 22.79 22.15 27.20
CA PHE A 5 22.68 22.08 25.74
C PHE A 5 22.24 20.69 25.26
N THR A 6 22.72 19.60 25.86
CA THR A 6 22.29 18.23 25.49
C THR A 6 20.82 17.98 25.81
N ARG A 7 20.33 18.45 26.97
CA ARG A 7 18.91 18.34 27.34
C ARG A 7 18.00 19.18 26.44
N LEU A 8 18.45 20.38 26.06
CA LEU A 8 17.70 21.22 25.12
C LEU A 8 17.60 20.56 23.74
N LEU A 9 18.70 19.99 23.24
CA LEU A 9 18.74 19.27 21.96
C LEU A 9 17.82 18.04 21.96
N GLU A 10 17.81 17.30 23.06
CA GLU A 10 16.97 16.11 23.25
C GLU A 10 15.48 16.49 23.32
N ASN A 11 15.13 17.54 24.05
CA ASN A 11 13.76 18.05 24.11
C ASN A 11 13.27 18.56 22.74
N LEU A 12 14.13 19.23 21.97
CA LEU A 12 13.81 19.66 20.60
C LEU A 12 13.63 18.46 19.66
N ARG A 13 14.45 17.42 19.79
CA ARG A 13 14.31 16.18 19.02
C ARG A 13 13.00 15.46 19.33
N LEU A 14 12.66 15.33 20.61
CA LEU A 14 11.43 14.67 21.06
C LEU A 14 10.18 15.45 20.64
N SER A 15 10.18 16.77 20.83
CA SER A 15 9.06 17.62 20.41
C SER A 15 8.90 17.65 18.89
N GLY A 16 10.00 17.70 18.14
CA GLY A 16 9.99 17.68 16.68
C GLY A 16 9.49 16.34 16.12
N ASN A 17 9.95 15.22 16.69
CA ASN A 17 9.46 13.89 16.31
C ASN A 17 7.96 13.73 16.62
N ALA A 18 7.50 14.15 17.80
CA ALA A 18 6.07 14.06 18.16
C ALA A 18 5.17 14.83 17.19
N GLN A 19 5.59 16.02 16.74
CA GLN A 19 4.83 16.81 15.77
C GLN A 19 4.85 16.19 14.37
N ILE A 20 5.97 15.60 13.95
CA ILE A 20 6.07 14.88 12.67
C ILE A 20 5.21 13.62 12.69
N ASP A 21 5.22 12.85 13.78
CA ASP A 21 4.44 11.62 13.91
C ASP A 21 2.93 11.90 13.90
N ALA A 22 2.47 12.99 14.55
CA ALA A 22 1.08 13.43 14.47
C ALA A 22 0.65 13.80 13.03
N ASN A 23 1.51 14.51 12.30
CA ASN A 23 1.25 14.86 10.90
C ASN A 23 1.30 13.64 9.97
N LEU A 24 2.21 12.69 10.22
CA LEU A 24 2.28 11.43 9.49
C LEU A 24 1.01 10.61 9.68
N ALA A 25 0.51 10.51 10.91
CA ALA A 25 -0.75 9.83 11.20
C ALA A 25 -1.92 10.46 10.43
N ALA A 26 -2.02 11.80 10.42
CA ALA A 26 -3.06 12.52 9.70
C ALA A 26 -2.99 12.34 8.17
N VAL A 27 -1.79 12.40 7.58
CA VAL A 27 -1.59 12.20 6.13
C VAL A 27 -1.83 10.74 5.75
N THR A 28 -1.42 9.80 6.59
CA THR A 28 -1.62 8.37 6.36
C THR A 28 -3.10 7.98 6.44
N ALA A 29 -3.84 8.52 7.41
CA ALA A 29 -5.29 8.33 7.51
C ALA A 29 -6.01 8.87 6.27
N LYS A 30 -5.57 10.02 5.72
CA LYS A 30 -6.12 10.56 4.46
C LYS A 30 -5.79 9.68 3.26
N LEU A 31 -4.58 9.11 3.18
CA LEU A 31 -4.18 8.18 2.11
C LEU A 31 -4.92 6.84 2.14
N GLN A 32 -5.46 6.43 3.29
CA GLN A 32 -6.25 5.20 3.44
C GLN A 32 -7.68 5.33 2.90
N ILE A 33 -8.15 6.56 2.58
CA ILE A 33 -9.50 6.77 2.05
C ILE A 33 -9.56 6.31 0.57
N PRO A 34 -10.35 5.28 0.23
CA PRO A 34 -10.45 4.79 -1.14
C PRO A 34 -11.21 5.77 -2.05
N GLY A 35 -10.75 5.93 -3.29
CA GLY A 35 -11.43 6.74 -4.33
C GLY A 35 -10.98 8.19 -4.46
N GLN A 36 -9.85 8.58 -3.86
CA GLN A 36 -9.27 9.91 -4.05
C GLN A 36 -8.75 10.15 -5.47
N PRO A 37 -8.84 11.40 -5.98
CA PRO A 37 -8.22 11.81 -7.24
C PRO A 37 -6.72 11.48 -7.27
N ILE A 38 -6.19 11.08 -8.43
CA ILE A 38 -4.79 10.66 -8.61
C ILE A 38 -3.81 11.76 -8.18
N LEU A 39 -4.12 13.03 -8.48
CA LEU A 39 -3.29 14.17 -8.11
C LEU A 39 -3.23 14.36 -6.60
N GLU A 40 -4.38 14.25 -5.92
CA GLU A 40 -4.47 14.43 -4.47
C GLU A 40 -3.75 13.29 -3.75
N ARG A 41 -3.89 12.05 -4.23
CA ARG A 41 -3.13 10.90 -3.74
C ARG A 41 -1.62 11.08 -3.95
N ALA A 42 -1.20 11.64 -5.08
CA ALA A 42 0.21 11.92 -5.35
C ALA A 42 0.77 13.03 -4.44
N VAL A 43 0.00 14.09 -4.17
CA VAL A 43 0.37 15.17 -3.24
C VAL A 43 0.48 14.65 -1.81
N LEU A 44 -0.51 13.89 -1.34
CA LEU A 44 -0.49 13.29 -0.01
C LEU A 44 0.65 12.27 0.14
N ALA A 45 0.95 11.50 -0.92
CA ALA A 45 2.11 10.61 -0.94
C ALA A 45 3.43 11.38 -0.91
N GLY A 46 3.52 12.53 -1.58
CA GLY A 46 4.65 13.46 -1.51
C GLY A 46 4.86 14.01 -0.11
N GLN A 47 3.81 14.56 0.51
CA GLN A 47 3.85 15.07 1.89
C GLN A 47 4.27 13.99 2.88
N ARG A 48 3.80 12.76 2.69
CA ARG A 48 4.22 11.63 3.52
C ARG A 48 5.72 11.34 3.39
N ARG A 49 6.28 11.37 2.18
CA ARG A 49 7.73 11.19 1.94
C ARG A 49 8.54 12.32 2.59
N GLU A 50 8.08 13.56 2.48
CA GLU A 50 8.72 14.73 3.10
C GLU A 50 8.75 14.63 4.62
N LEU A 51 7.64 14.21 5.25
CA LEU A 51 7.59 14.02 6.70
C LEU A 51 8.50 12.88 7.18
N LEU A 52 8.58 11.77 6.44
CA LEU A 52 9.53 10.69 6.72
C LEU A 52 10.98 11.16 6.58
N ALA A 53 11.29 11.95 5.55
CA ALA A 53 12.61 12.55 5.36
C ALA A 53 12.95 13.55 6.47
N ALA A 54 12.00 14.38 6.89
CA ALA A 54 12.17 15.31 8.00
C ALA A 54 12.44 14.59 9.32
N ARG A 55 11.73 13.49 9.60
CA ARG A 55 11.98 12.65 10.78
C ARG A 55 13.37 12.02 10.73
N TRP A 56 13.77 11.50 9.57
CA TRP A 56 15.12 10.96 9.39
C TRP A 56 16.19 12.04 9.65
N LEU A 57 15.99 13.24 9.10
CA LEU A 57 16.91 14.37 9.24
C LEU A 57 17.02 14.84 10.70
N ILE A 58 15.91 14.97 11.43
CA ILE A 58 15.90 15.33 12.86
C ILE A 58 16.67 14.32 13.69
N ASN A 59 16.46 13.02 13.43
CA ASN A 59 17.16 11.97 14.15
C ASN A 59 18.64 11.86 13.76
N HIS A 60 19.04 12.35 12.59
CA HIS A 60 20.43 12.35 12.15
C HIS A 60 21.21 13.59 12.63
N LEU A 61 20.60 14.78 12.56
CA LEU A 61 21.24 16.06 12.92
C LEU A 61 21.26 16.32 14.43
N LEU A 62 20.25 15.82 15.16
CA LEU A 62 20.10 16.04 16.61
C LEU A 62 20.44 14.77 17.41
N ALA A 63 21.18 13.82 16.80
CA ALA A 63 21.73 12.67 17.50
C ALA A 63 22.86 13.11 18.44
N THR A 64 22.61 13.06 19.74
CA THR A 64 23.68 13.16 20.75
C THR A 64 24.36 11.79 20.90
N PRO A 65 25.70 11.70 20.84
CA PRO A 65 26.40 10.46 21.19
C PRO A 65 26.19 10.19 22.69
N GLN A 66 25.43 9.14 23.03
CA GLN A 66 25.41 8.63 24.40
C GLN A 66 26.78 7.98 24.70
N PRO A 67 27.43 8.29 25.83
CA PRO A 67 28.56 7.50 26.28
C PRO A 67 28.08 6.09 26.60
N ARG A 68 28.70 5.09 25.95
CA ARG A 68 28.62 3.69 26.35
C ARG A 68 28.95 3.61 27.83
N GLN A 69 27.98 3.18 28.65
CA GLN A 69 28.28 2.72 29.99
C GLN A 69 29.12 1.45 29.87
N ILE A 70 30.42 1.61 30.09
CA ILE A 70 31.36 0.51 30.31
C ILE A 70 31.04 -0.01 31.70
N ASN A 71 30.49 -1.22 31.76
CA ASN A 71 30.46 -2.04 32.96
C ASN A 71 31.91 -2.45 33.27
N ASP A 72 32.57 -1.72 34.17
CA ASP A 72 33.75 -2.22 34.87
C ASP A 72 33.47 -2.23 36.37
N GLN A 73 33.20 -3.43 36.88
CA GLN A 73 33.23 -3.76 38.30
C GLN A 73 34.68 -3.96 38.71
N SER A 74 35.16 -3.20 39.71
CA SER A 74 36.34 -3.48 40.56
C SER A 74 36.52 -2.29 41.53
N GLN A 75 36.15 -2.37 42.83
CA GLN A 75 36.97 -2.77 43.99
C GLN A 75 36.26 -2.27 45.29
N PRO A 76 36.72 -2.57 46.53
CA PRO A 76 36.88 -3.86 47.22
C PRO A 76 36.09 -3.92 48.57
N GLN A 77 36.17 -5.07 49.24
CA GLN A 77 35.41 -5.54 50.42
C GLN A 77 35.67 -4.82 51.76
N ALA A 78 34.64 -4.79 52.63
CA ALA A 78 34.59 -5.07 54.09
C ALA A 78 33.33 -4.37 54.68
N ALA A 79 32.54 -4.87 55.62
CA ALA A 79 32.30 -6.16 56.27
C ALA A 79 30.94 -6.03 57.00
N GLU A 80 30.41 -7.18 57.45
CA GLU A 80 29.42 -7.40 58.52
C GLU A 80 27.90 -7.32 58.26
N GLN A 81 27.26 -8.41 58.71
CA GLN A 81 25.86 -8.82 58.60
C GLN A 81 25.01 -8.26 59.75
N LEU A 82 23.67 -8.22 59.57
CA LEU A 82 22.64 -8.82 60.43
C LEU A 82 21.22 -8.52 59.87
N PRO A 83 20.22 -9.44 59.93
CA PRO A 83 18.93 -9.26 59.24
C PRO A 83 17.70 -9.04 60.16
N LEU A 84 16.61 -8.57 59.51
CA LEU A 84 15.16 -8.62 59.87
C LEU A 84 14.56 -7.46 60.74
N PRO A 85 13.22 -7.22 60.78
CA PRO A 85 12.20 -7.15 59.71
C PRO A 85 11.05 -6.08 59.90
N VAL A 86 10.21 -5.91 58.86
CA VAL A 86 8.76 -5.45 58.77
C VAL A 86 8.32 -3.96 58.95
N VAL A 87 7.47 -3.51 57.99
CA VAL A 87 6.15 -2.80 58.09
C VAL A 87 6.03 -1.51 57.23
N ASN A 88 5.21 -1.61 56.15
CA ASN A 88 4.19 -0.68 55.55
C ASN A 88 4.31 0.86 55.75
N ILE A 89 3.97 1.77 54.81
CA ILE A 89 2.81 1.88 53.88
C ILE A 89 3.13 2.86 52.69
N PRO A 90 2.23 3.16 51.70
CA PRO A 90 2.54 3.23 50.27
C PRO A 90 2.54 4.66 49.69
N SER A 91 3.06 4.88 48.49
CA SER A 91 2.67 6.05 47.66
C SER A 91 2.94 5.78 46.17
N ASP A 92 1.84 5.86 45.41
CA ASP A 92 1.71 6.11 43.98
C ASP A 92 2.53 5.30 42.98
N ARG A 93 1.93 4.17 42.58
CA ARG A 93 2.05 3.67 41.22
C ARG A 93 1.32 4.64 40.27
N THR A 94 2.07 5.45 39.54
CA THR A 94 1.65 5.84 38.19
C THR A 94 1.63 4.59 37.33
N ILE A 95 0.46 3.95 37.27
CA ILE A 95 0.14 2.93 36.28
C ILE A 95 0.03 3.67 34.94
N THR A 96 1.10 3.69 34.16
CA THR A 96 0.93 3.65 32.71
C THR A 96 0.36 2.27 32.40
N PRO A 97 -0.85 2.14 31.84
CA PRO A 97 -1.35 0.85 31.43
C PRO A 97 -0.58 0.46 30.17
N ASN A 98 0.55 -0.22 30.34
CA ASN A 98 0.92 -1.24 29.38
C ASN A 98 -0.12 -2.34 29.55
N THR A 99 -1.27 -2.21 28.91
CA THR A 99 -2.19 -3.33 28.73
C THR A 99 -1.47 -4.34 27.83
N PRO A 100 -1.03 -5.51 28.34
CA PRO A 100 -0.76 -6.62 27.44
C PRO A 100 -2.05 -6.91 26.66
N SER A 101 -1.95 -7.23 25.36
CA SER A 101 -3.12 -7.60 24.58
C SER A 101 -3.80 -8.80 25.26
N LEU A 102 -4.94 -8.58 25.92
CA LEU A 102 -5.70 -9.59 26.66
C LEU A 102 -6.39 -10.63 25.75
N LEU A 103 -6.30 -10.47 24.43
CA LEU A 103 -6.92 -11.35 23.47
C LEU A 103 -6.00 -12.53 23.20
N SER A 104 -6.54 -13.75 23.19
CA SER A 104 -5.80 -14.92 22.69
C SER A 104 -5.59 -14.81 21.17
N PRO A 105 -4.62 -15.53 20.58
CA PRO A 105 -4.41 -15.49 19.13
C PRO A 105 -5.65 -15.94 18.34
N ARG A 106 -6.52 -16.76 18.95
CA ARG A 106 -7.82 -17.13 18.36
C ARG A 106 -8.84 -15.97 18.41
N ALA A 107 -8.90 -15.24 19.52
CA ALA A 107 -9.79 -14.09 19.62
C ALA A 107 -9.38 -12.99 18.62
N LEU A 108 -8.08 -12.76 18.45
CA LEU A 108 -7.52 -11.86 17.44
C LEU A 108 -7.94 -12.26 16.02
N GLN A 109 -7.75 -13.52 15.65
CA GLN A 109 -8.18 -14.07 14.37
C GLN A 109 -9.69 -13.87 14.17
N ALA A 110 -10.51 -14.18 15.17
CA ALA A 110 -11.96 -14.03 15.08
C ALA A 110 -12.38 -12.58 14.81
N THR A 111 -11.76 -11.59 15.45
CA THR A 111 -12.05 -10.17 15.20
C THR A 111 -11.76 -9.78 13.75
N ILE A 112 -10.58 -10.13 13.23
CA ILE A 112 -10.16 -9.77 11.87
C ILE A 112 -11.03 -10.49 10.82
N PHE A 113 -11.31 -11.79 11.04
CA PHE A 113 -12.12 -12.58 10.12
C PHE A 113 -13.57 -12.12 10.10
N THR A 114 -14.14 -11.73 11.25
CA THR A 114 -15.50 -11.16 11.31
C THR A 114 -15.58 -9.84 10.57
N SER A 115 -14.58 -8.97 10.72
CA SER A 115 -14.51 -7.71 9.98
C SER A 115 -14.42 -7.94 8.46
N CYS A 116 -13.54 -8.83 8.03
CA CYS A 116 -13.41 -9.22 6.63
C CYS A 116 -14.71 -9.84 6.07
N LEU A 117 -15.37 -10.69 6.85
CA LEU A 117 -16.65 -11.31 6.50
C LEU A 117 -17.75 -10.27 6.26
N ASN A 118 -17.81 -9.24 7.12
CA ASN A 118 -18.75 -8.12 6.96
C ASN A 118 -18.46 -7.33 5.68
N LYS A 119 -17.18 -7.10 5.33
CA LYS A 119 -16.82 -6.43 4.08
C LYS A 119 -17.18 -7.25 2.84
N LEU A 120 -17.09 -8.58 2.89
CA LEU A 120 -17.50 -9.47 1.79
C LEU A 120 -19.01 -9.40 1.45
N GLN A 121 -19.84 -8.92 2.37
CA GLN A 121 -21.26 -8.65 2.11
C GLN A 121 -21.48 -7.43 1.20
N SER A 122 -20.51 -6.51 1.15
CA SER A 122 -20.56 -5.32 0.30
C SER A 122 -20.44 -5.68 -1.19
N PRO A 123 -20.69 -4.74 -2.12
CA PRO A 123 -20.45 -4.96 -3.54
C PRO A 123 -18.99 -5.35 -3.82
N LEU A 124 -18.77 -6.40 -4.61
CA LEU A 124 -17.44 -6.93 -4.96
C LEU A 124 -17.03 -6.57 -6.40
N GLN A 125 -17.58 -5.48 -6.95
CA GLN A 125 -17.21 -4.99 -8.26
C GLN A 125 -15.75 -4.53 -8.23
N ASN A 126 -14.97 -4.85 -9.25
CA ASN A 126 -13.62 -4.32 -9.36
C ASN A 126 -13.68 -2.84 -9.77
N VAL A 127 -13.19 -1.96 -8.90
CA VAL A 127 -13.09 -0.50 -9.15
C VAL A 127 -11.64 -0.07 -9.41
N THR A 128 -10.74 -1.03 -9.59
CA THR A 128 -9.35 -0.77 -9.97
C THR A 128 -9.21 -0.62 -11.49
N ASP A 129 -8.04 -0.16 -11.90
CA ASP A 129 -7.58 -0.09 -13.29
C ASP A 129 -7.04 -1.42 -13.83
N VAL A 130 -7.09 -2.49 -13.04
CA VAL A 130 -6.45 -3.78 -13.34
C VAL A 130 -7.51 -4.88 -13.40
N SER A 131 -7.59 -5.64 -14.50
CA SER A 131 -8.50 -6.79 -14.60
C SER A 131 -8.15 -7.91 -13.61
N LEU A 132 -9.11 -8.38 -12.82
CA LEU A 132 -8.93 -9.52 -11.90
C LEU A 132 -9.59 -10.76 -12.51
N GLU A 133 -8.96 -11.93 -12.38
CA GLU A 133 -9.48 -13.19 -12.93
C GLU A 133 -10.88 -13.48 -12.36
N ILE A 134 -11.10 -13.19 -11.08
CA ILE A 134 -12.38 -13.34 -10.40
C ILE A 134 -13.50 -12.43 -10.94
N ASP A 135 -13.20 -11.47 -11.83
CA ASP A 135 -14.21 -10.61 -12.44
C ASP A 135 -15.03 -11.32 -13.53
N ILE A 136 -14.57 -12.47 -14.03
CA ILE A 136 -15.37 -13.30 -14.93
C ILE A 136 -16.59 -13.89 -14.22
N LEU A 137 -16.48 -14.11 -12.91
CA LEU A 137 -17.47 -14.83 -12.13
C LEU A 137 -18.72 -13.98 -11.91
N ARG A 138 -19.89 -14.62 -11.90
CA ARG A 138 -21.12 -13.99 -11.40
C ARG A 138 -20.95 -13.56 -9.94
N PRO A 139 -21.60 -12.47 -9.49
CA PRO A 139 -21.40 -11.91 -8.15
C PRO A 139 -21.54 -12.93 -7.02
N ASP A 140 -22.53 -13.82 -7.10
CA ASP A 140 -22.78 -14.84 -6.08
C ASP A 140 -21.64 -15.87 -6.01
N LYS A 141 -21.13 -16.32 -7.17
CA LYS A 141 -20.01 -17.28 -7.24
C LYS A 141 -18.68 -16.64 -6.82
N LYS A 142 -18.48 -15.36 -7.15
CA LYS A 142 -17.34 -14.59 -6.68
C LYS A 142 -17.32 -14.52 -5.15
N ARG A 143 -18.47 -14.24 -4.54
CA ARG A 143 -18.62 -14.17 -3.09
C ARG A 143 -18.45 -15.56 -2.44
N GLU A 144 -19.06 -16.60 -3.01
CA GLU A 144 -18.90 -17.99 -2.58
C GLU A 144 -17.42 -18.41 -2.57
N LEU A 145 -16.67 -18.11 -3.64
CA LEU A 145 -15.23 -18.39 -3.71
C LEU A 145 -14.46 -17.68 -2.59
N LEU A 146 -14.70 -16.39 -2.37
CA LEU A 146 -13.98 -15.63 -1.34
C LEU A 146 -14.32 -16.10 0.08
N TYR A 147 -15.57 -16.51 0.35
CA TYR A 147 -15.93 -17.14 1.62
C TYR A 147 -15.24 -18.48 1.82
N LEU A 148 -15.22 -19.31 0.79
CA LEU A 148 -14.53 -20.60 0.84
C LEU A 148 -13.03 -20.40 1.13
N ILE A 149 -12.38 -19.44 0.48
CA ILE A 149 -10.96 -19.15 0.75
C ILE A 149 -10.79 -18.67 2.19
N LEU A 150 -11.64 -17.78 2.70
CA LEU A 150 -11.56 -17.30 4.08
C LEU A 150 -11.70 -18.46 5.09
N GLN A 151 -12.62 -19.39 4.83
CA GLN A 151 -12.78 -20.60 5.63
C GLN A 151 -11.52 -21.46 5.58
N LYS A 152 -10.98 -21.75 4.39
CA LYS A 152 -9.77 -22.58 4.25
C LYS A 152 -8.52 -21.94 4.85
N VAL A 153 -8.43 -20.61 4.84
CA VAL A 153 -7.37 -19.91 5.58
C VAL A 153 -7.54 -20.12 7.09
N ALA A 154 -8.76 -20.10 7.62
CA ALA A 154 -9.00 -20.41 9.04
C ALA A 154 -8.57 -21.84 9.39
N ASP A 155 -8.99 -22.82 8.57
CA ASP A 155 -8.63 -24.24 8.73
C ASP A 155 -7.11 -24.42 8.71
N THR A 156 -6.44 -23.81 7.72
CA THR A 156 -4.97 -23.79 7.60
C THR A 156 -4.32 -23.24 8.87
N LEU A 157 -4.82 -22.12 9.42
CA LEU A 157 -4.26 -21.54 10.64
C LEU A 157 -4.44 -22.46 11.84
N ASP A 158 -5.57 -23.16 11.97
CA ASP A 158 -5.78 -24.13 13.04
C ASP A 158 -4.86 -25.36 12.89
N ASP A 159 -4.64 -25.87 11.68
CA ASP A 159 -3.70 -26.96 11.42
C ASP A 159 -2.25 -26.58 11.76
N LEU A 160 -1.83 -25.35 11.41
CA LEU A 160 -0.51 -24.84 11.76
C LEU A 160 -0.32 -24.73 13.29
N ARG A 161 -1.36 -24.32 14.03
CA ARG A 161 -1.35 -24.29 15.51
C ARG A 161 -1.23 -25.70 16.09
N ASN A 162 -2.00 -26.65 15.55
CA ASN A 162 -2.01 -28.05 15.99
C ASN A 162 -0.68 -28.75 15.73
N SER A 163 0.05 -28.31 14.71
CA SER A 163 1.37 -28.84 14.33
C SER A 163 2.54 -28.19 15.10
N GLN A 164 2.27 -27.26 16.02
CA GLN A 164 3.27 -26.52 16.82
C GLN A 164 4.42 -25.91 16.00
N ILE A 165 4.09 -25.31 14.84
CA ILE A 165 5.09 -24.71 13.96
C ILE A 165 5.75 -23.49 14.63
N GLU A 166 7.06 -23.35 14.45
CA GLU A 166 7.81 -22.18 14.91
C GLU A 166 7.77 -21.04 13.89
N ILE A 167 7.82 -19.79 14.38
CA ILE A 167 7.84 -18.57 13.54
C ILE A 167 8.91 -18.65 12.44
N ARG A 168 10.09 -19.20 12.74
CA ARG A 168 11.22 -19.28 11.79
C ARG A 168 10.95 -20.20 10.61
N GLN A 169 10.16 -21.25 10.82
CA GLN A 169 9.84 -22.25 9.79
C GLN A 169 8.81 -21.72 8.79
N LEU A 170 8.04 -20.69 9.15
CA LEU A 170 6.93 -20.18 8.34
C LEU A 170 7.37 -19.65 6.96
N SER A 171 8.58 -19.09 6.88
CA SER A 171 9.15 -18.60 5.61
C SER A 171 9.42 -19.76 4.64
N ASP A 172 9.96 -20.87 5.15
CA ASP A 172 10.32 -22.06 4.36
C ASP A 172 9.08 -22.78 3.83
N ILE A 173 8.03 -22.87 4.64
CA ILE A 173 6.79 -23.57 4.28
C ILE A 173 5.76 -22.67 3.58
N LYS A 174 6.00 -21.35 3.47
CA LYS A 174 5.07 -20.38 2.85
C LYS A 174 4.54 -20.87 1.50
N SER A 175 5.45 -21.31 0.63
CA SER A 175 5.10 -21.76 -0.71
C SER A 175 4.21 -23.01 -0.68
N ALA A 176 4.49 -23.95 0.22
CA ALA A 176 3.72 -25.18 0.37
C ALA A 176 2.32 -24.90 0.94
N ILE A 177 2.23 -24.02 1.94
CA ILE A 177 0.94 -23.58 2.52
C ILE A 177 0.05 -22.99 1.44
N LEU A 178 0.55 -22.03 0.67
CA LEU A 178 -0.24 -21.39 -0.39
C LEU A 178 -0.62 -22.37 -1.50
N HIS A 179 0.27 -23.33 -1.80
CA HIS A 179 0.00 -24.37 -2.77
C HIS A 179 -1.17 -25.26 -2.34
N GLU A 180 -1.13 -25.77 -1.10
CA GLU A 180 -2.17 -26.65 -0.59
C GLU A 180 -3.49 -25.90 -0.42
N LEU A 181 -3.46 -24.66 0.09
CA LEU A 181 -4.63 -23.78 0.17
C LEU A 181 -5.31 -23.62 -1.20
N TRP A 182 -4.53 -23.32 -2.25
CA TRP A 182 -5.07 -23.20 -3.60
C TRP A 182 -5.68 -24.52 -4.11
N LYS A 183 -5.00 -25.65 -3.85
CA LYS A 183 -5.45 -26.97 -4.27
C LYS A 183 -6.76 -27.37 -3.59
N GLU A 184 -6.87 -27.16 -2.29
CA GLU A 184 -8.09 -27.44 -1.53
C GLU A 184 -9.26 -26.57 -1.98
N VAL A 185 -9.05 -25.25 -2.06
CA VAL A 185 -10.08 -24.31 -2.53
C VAL A 185 -10.52 -24.68 -3.95
N SER A 186 -9.59 -24.97 -4.85
CA SER A 186 -9.92 -25.36 -6.23
C SER A 186 -10.75 -26.64 -6.27
N THR A 187 -10.40 -27.63 -5.44
CA THR A 187 -11.10 -28.92 -5.38
C THR A 187 -12.53 -28.76 -4.86
N GLU A 188 -12.73 -27.93 -3.84
CA GLU A 188 -14.05 -27.69 -3.25
C GLU A 188 -14.91 -26.77 -4.13
N PHE A 189 -14.34 -25.69 -4.67
CA PHE A 189 -15.07 -24.72 -5.49
C PHE A 189 -15.57 -25.29 -6.83
N PHE A 190 -14.74 -26.06 -7.53
CA PHE A 190 -15.13 -26.70 -8.79
C PHE A 190 -15.87 -28.02 -8.61
N GLY A 191 -15.78 -28.61 -7.41
CA GLY A 191 -16.36 -29.90 -7.06
C GLY A 191 -15.47 -31.07 -7.51
N LYS A 192 -15.16 -31.95 -6.55
CA LYS A 192 -14.24 -33.09 -6.73
C LYS A 192 -14.54 -34.00 -7.92
N PHE A 193 -15.82 -34.19 -8.25
CA PHE A 193 -16.29 -35.08 -9.32
C PHE A 193 -17.01 -34.34 -10.45
N SER A 194 -16.89 -33.02 -10.49
CA SER A 194 -17.54 -32.23 -11.53
C SER A 194 -16.89 -32.49 -12.88
N ARG A 195 -17.72 -32.88 -13.85
CA ARG A 195 -17.32 -33.24 -15.21
C ARG A 195 -17.98 -32.32 -16.19
N VAL A 196 -17.22 -31.92 -17.20
CA VAL A 196 -17.70 -31.11 -18.32
C VAL A 196 -17.48 -31.84 -19.62
N ARG A 197 -18.36 -31.59 -20.59
CA ARG A 197 -18.21 -32.13 -21.94
C ARG A 197 -17.23 -31.27 -22.73
N PHE A 198 -16.18 -31.89 -23.25
CA PHE A 198 -15.23 -31.26 -24.16
C PHE A 198 -15.13 -32.13 -25.43
N GLY A 199 -15.74 -31.66 -26.52
CA GLY A 199 -15.95 -32.49 -27.71
C GLY A 199 -16.80 -33.72 -27.37
N ASN A 200 -16.28 -34.92 -27.65
CA ASN A 200 -16.94 -36.19 -27.35
C ASN A 200 -16.55 -36.79 -25.98
N ASN A 201 -15.64 -36.15 -25.24
CA ASN A 201 -15.09 -36.71 -24.00
C ASN A 201 -15.65 -35.98 -22.78
N GLN A 202 -15.80 -36.70 -21.66
CA GLN A 202 -16.05 -36.09 -20.36
C GLN A 202 -14.71 -35.92 -19.64
N ILE A 203 -14.43 -34.69 -19.24
CA ILE A 203 -13.20 -34.34 -18.53
C ILE A 203 -13.57 -33.85 -17.13
N GLU A 204 -12.84 -34.33 -16.13
CA GLU A 204 -12.95 -33.84 -14.76
C GLU A 204 -12.27 -32.48 -14.65
N ILE A 205 -13.01 -31.46 -14.21
CA ILE A 205 -12.54 -30.08 -14.14
C ILE A 205 -11.23 -30.02 -13.35
N ILE A 206 -11.23 -30.63 -12.16
CA ILE A 206 -10.12 -30.51 -11.23
C ILE A 206 -8.80 -31.08 -11.78
N ASN A 207 -8.85 -32.15 -12.57
CA ASN A 207 -7.64 -32.74 -13.16
C ASN A 207 -6.96 -31.76 -14.13
N VAL A 208 -7.73 -30.96 -14.86
CA VAL A 208 -7.20 -29.92 -15.76
C VAL A 208 -6.67 -28.73 -14.96
N ILE A 209 -7.40 -28.29 -13.94
CA ILE A 209 -6.98 -27.15 -13.10
C ILE A 209 -5.65 -27.46 -12.39
N LEU A 210 -5.50 -28.66 -11.83
CA LEU A 210 -4.31 -29.05 -11.06
C LEU A 210 -3.05 -29.20 -11.92
N GLN A 211 -3.17 -29.46 -13.23
CA GLN A 211 -2.03 -29.45 -14.17
C GLN A 211 -1.33 -28.08 -14.23
N SER A 212 -2.02 -27.01 -13.87
CA SER A 212 -1.49 -25.64 -13.91
C SER A 212 -0.75 -25.21 -12.64
N SER A 213 -0.59 -26.12 -11.69
CA SER A 213 0.05 -25.90 -10.38
C SER A 213 1.33 -25.06 -10.49
N GLY A 214 2.29 -25.44 -11.34
CA GLY A 214 3.56 -24.72 -11.45
C GLY A 214 3.43 -23.28 -11.95
N VAL A 215 2.55 -23.04 -12.91
CA VAL A 215 2.30 -21.70 -13.48
C VAL A 215 1.59 -20.81 -12.46
N VAL A 216 0.60 -21.35 -11.75
CA VAL A 216 -0.14 -20.63 -10.71
C VAL A 216 0.76 -20.32 -9.51
N GLN A 217 1.58 -21.28 -9.09
CA GLN A 217 2.49 -21.12 -7.97
C GLN A 217 3.47 -19.98 -8.22
N THR A 218 4.15 -20.01 -9.37
CA THR A 218 5.19 -19.02 -9.71
C THR A 218 4.62 -17.67 -10.10
N GLY A 219 3.52 -17.65 -10.85
CA GLY A 219 2.94 -16.43 -11.43
C GLY A 219 2.01 -15.65 -10.51
N ILE A 220 1.37 -16.31 -9.53
CA ILE A 220 0.36 -15.69 -8.66
C ILE A 220 0.70 -15.91 -7.18
N LEU A 221 0.76 -17.15 -6.71
CA LEU A 221 0.82 -17.45 -5.27
C LEU A 221 2.12 -16.96 -4.62
N ASN A 222 3.28 -17.24 -5.22
CA ASN A 222 4.56 -16.82 -4.67
C ASN A 222 4.74 -15.30 -4.67
N GLN A 223 4.01 -14.59 -5.54
CA GLN A 223 4.02 -13.15 -5.69
C GLN A 223 3.16 -12.43 -4.65
N ILE A 224 2.43 -13.15 -3.78
CA ILE A 224 1.63 -12.53 -2.72
C ILE A 224 2.61 -12.03 -1.63
N PRO A 225 2.64 -10.71 -1.37
CA PRO A 225 3.56 -10.12 -0.39
C PRO A 225 3.07 -10.33 1.04
N LEU A 226 3.99 -10.33 1.99
CA LEU A 226 3.73 -10.30 3.44
C LEU A 226 2.79 -11.40 4.00
N VAL A 227 2.72 -12.55 3.34
CA VAL A 227 1.98 -13.72 3.84
C VAL A 227 2.57 -14.22 5.16
N VAL A 228 3.90 -14.24 5.27
CA VAL A 228 4.61 -14.66 6.49
C VAL A 228 4.30 -13.72 7.64
N ASP A 229 4.29 -12.42 7.41
CA ASP A 229 3.96 -11.40 8.42
C ASP A 229 2.51 -11.55 8.90
N LEU A 230 1.56 -11.70 7.96
CA LEU A 230 0.16 -11.94 8.29
C LEU A 230 -0.01 -13.21 9.14
N PHE A 231 0.59 -14.32 8.73
CA PHE A 231 0.46 -15.59 9.43
C PHE A 231 1.17 -15.55 10.78
N SER A 232 2.33 -14.89 10.86
CA SER A 232 3.05 -14.68 12.12
C SER A 232 2.23 -13.87 13.12
N TYR A 233 1.52 -12.84 12.63
CA TYR A 233 0.62 -12.02 13.43
C TYR A 233 -0.56 -12.83 13.98
N LEU A 234 -1.24 -13.59 13.11
CA LEU A 234 -2.44 -14.35 13.46
C LEU A 234 -2.15 -15.57 14.36
N LEU A 235 -1.01 -16.24 14.15
CA LEU A 235 -0.64 -17.45 14.91
C LEU A 235 0.01 -17.11 16.25
N PHE A 236 0.90 -16.11 16.27
CA PHE A 236 1.80 -15.89 17.40
C PHE A 236 1.69 -14.51 18.04
N GLN A 237 0.81 -13.62 17.54
CA GLN A 237 0.68 -12.24 18.05
C GLN A 237 2.03 -11.50 18.04
N THR A 238 2.78 -11.68 16.96
CA THR A 238 3.98 -10.87 16.72
C THR A 238 3.60 -9.43 16.40
N ASP A 239 4.49 -8.48 16.62
CA ASP A 239 4.25 -7.11 16.16
C ASP A 239 4.35 -7.05 14.63
N LEU A 240 3.52 -6.21 14.00
CA LEU A 240 3.57 -5.99 12.55
C LEU A 240 4.47 -4.81 12.21
N ILE A 241 5.50 -5.07 11.40
CA ILE A 241 6.39 -4.04 10.88
C ILE A 241 5.94 -3.66 9.47
N ILE A 242 5.13 -2.61 9.37
CA ILE A 242 4.62 -2.10 8.09
C ILE A 242 4.96 -0.62 8.01
N ASP A 243 5.38 -0.14 6.84
CA ASP A 243 5.75 1.27 6.64
C ASP A 243 6.91 1.73 7.55
N ASN A 244 7.81 0.81 7.94
CA ASN A 244 8.86 1.05 8.94
C ASN A 244 8.31 1.51 10.31
N THR A 245 7.04 1.25 10.57
CA THR A 245 6.34 1.50 11.84
C THR A 245 6.08 0.15 12.50
N ASN A 246 6.44 0.05 13.77
CA ASN A 246 6.15 -1.15 14.54
C ASN A 246 4.75 -1.01 15.17
N TYR A 247 3.81 -1.83 14.73
CA TYR A 247 2.46 -1.89 15.28
C TYR A 247 2.38 -3.02 16.30
N SER A 248 2.16 -2.65 17.57
CA SER A 248 2.06 -3.62 18.66
C SER A 248 0.92 -4.60 18.43
N ALA A 249 1.16 -5.86 18.77
CA ALA A 249 0.18 -6.92 18.61
C ALA A 249 -1.16 -6.61 19.29
N GLY A 250 -2.26 -6.82 18.55
CA GLY A 250 -3.62 -6.57 19.04
C GLY A 250 -4.04 -5.09 19.07
N SER A 251 -3.17 -4.15 18.66
CA SER A 251 -3.58 -2.76 18.44
C SER A 251 -4.61 -2.64 17.31
N PHE A 252 -5.39 -1.57 17.34
CA PHE A 252 -6.40 -1.31 16.32
C PHE A 252 -5.77 -1.13 14.94
N GLU A 253 -4.63 -0.43 14.87
CA GLU A 253 -3.86 -0.21 13.66
C GLU A 253 -3.26 -1.50 13.12
N ALA A 254 -2.68 -2.35 13.98
CA ALA A 254 -2.17 -3.66 13.57
C ALA A 254 -3.29 -4.53 12.97
N ASN A 255 -4.48 -4.52 13.60
CA ASN A 255 -5.64 -5.27 13.11
C ASN A 255 -6.11 -4.79 11.73
N GLN A 256 -6.14 -3.48 11.48
CA GLN A 256 -6.48 -2.95 10.16
C GLN A 256 -5.46 -3.36 9.10
N GLN A 257 -4.17 -3.31 9.43
CA GLN A 257 -3.13 -3.72 8.48
C GLN A 257 -3.20 -5.23 8.19
N ALA A 258 -3.37 -6.06 9.23
CA ALA A 258 -3.57 -7.49 9.07
C ALA A 258 -4.81 -7.82 8.23
N GLU A 259 -5.90 -7.08 8.43
CA GLU A 259 -7.11 -7.20 7.62
C GLU A 259 -6.82 -6.89 6.15
N MET A 260 -6.13 -5.80 5.84
CA MET A 260 -5.73 -5.47 4.46
C MET A 260 -4.88 -6.58 3.80
N LEU A 261 -3.96 -7.18 4.55
CA LEU A 261 -3.16 -8.31 4.06
C LEU A 261 -4.02 -9.55 3.82
N LEU A 262 -4.96 -9.84 4.70
CA LEU A 262 -5.91 -10.94 4.57
C LEU A 262 -6.80 -10.74 3.32
N GLU A 263 -7.38 -9.56 3.15
CA GLU A 263 -8.20 -9.23 1.97
C GLU A 263 -7.43 -9.43 0.66
N ASN A 264 -6.18 -8.96 0.62
CA ASN A 264 -5.30 -9.17 -0.52
C ASN A 264 -5.02 -10.66 -0.76
N LEU A 265 -4.74 -11.44 0.28
CA LEU A 265 -4.55 -12.88 0.18
C LEU A 265 -5.78 -13.56 -0.42
N LEU A 266 -6.99 -13.25 0.07
CA LEU A 266 -8.24 -13.83 -0.45
C LEU A 266 -8.41 -13.55 -1.95
N ILE A 267 -8.21 -12.30 -2.36
CA ILE A 267 -8.37 -11.88 -3.76
C ILE A 267 -7.34 -12.56 -4.65
N GLN A 268 -6.08 -12.64 -4.22
CA GLN A 268 -5.00 -13.24 -5.01
C GLN A 268 -5.14 -14.76 -5.12
N VAL A 269 -5.55 -15.45 -4.05
CA VAL A 269 -5.88 -16.88 -4.11
C VAL A 269 -7.10 -17.11 -4.99
N GLY A 270 -8.12 -16.25 -4.92
CA GLY A 270 -9.26 -16.31 -5.83
C GLY A 270 -8.85 -16.18 -7.30
N ASN A 271 -7.93 -15.25 -7.58
CA ASN A 271 -7.36 -15.12 -8.92
C ASN A 271 -6.61 -16.38 -9.35
N ALA A 272 -5.84 -16.99 -8.44
CA ALA A 272 -5.12 -18.24 -8.68
C ALA A 272 -6.07 -19.43 -8.97
N VAL A 273 -7.24 -19.49 -8.33
CA VAL A 273 -8.24 -20.54 -8.58
C VAL A 273 -8.88 -20.38 -9.97
N VAL A 274 -9.19 -19.14 -10.36
CA VAL A 274 -9.90 -18.86 -11.62
C VAL A 274 -8.98 -18.84 -12.85
N GLN A 275 -7.68 -18.56 -12.67
CA GLN A 275 -6.76 -18.43 -13.80
C GLN A 275 -6.67 -19.70 -14.68
N PRO A 276 -6.54 -20.92 -14.15
CA PRO A 276 -6.51 -22.13 -14.98
C PRO A 276 -7.86 -22.39 -15.67
N LEU A 277 -8.97 -22.07 -15.01
CA LEU A 277 -10.31 -22.19 -15.60
C LEU A 277 -10.40 -21.38 -16.89
N LEU A 278 -9.95 -20.12 -16.87
CA LEU A 278 -9.95 -19.22 -18.02
C LEU A 278 -9.04 -19.69 -19.16
N ASN A 279 -7.91 -20.32 -18.83
CA ASN A 279 -6.95 -20.75 -19.83
C ASN A 279 -7.36 -22.02 -20.56
N TYR A 280 -7.93 -23.00 -19.85
CA TYR A 280 -8.15 -24.34 -20.38
C TYR A 280 -9.62 -24.67 -20.60
N LEU A 281 -10.53 -24.08 -19.82
CA LEU A 281 -11.96 -24.45 -19.80
C LEU A 281 -12.88 -23.26 -20.09
N GLY A 282 -12.33 -22.11 -20.50
CA GLY A 282 -13.06 -20.85 -20.64
C GLY A 282 -14.17 -20.86 -21.68
N ASP A 283 -14.03 -21.66 -22.73
CA ASP A 283 -14.98 -21.73 -23.83
C ASP A 283 -16.09 -22.77 -23.64
N ILE A 284 -16.03 -23.56 -22.58
CA ILE A 284 -16.99 -24.64 -22.32
C ILE A 284 -18.32 -24.05 -21.84
N GLU A 285 -19.41 -24.42 -22.51
CA GLU A 285 -20.75 -23.88 -22.25
C GLU A 285 -21.25 -24.18 -20.82
N ASP A 286 -21.01 -25.40 -20.33
CA ASP A 286 -21.33 -25.80 -18.95
C ASP A 286 -20.63 -24.89 -17.92
N ILE A 287 -19.39 -24.46 -18.19
CA ILE A 287 -18.64 -23.54 -17.32
C ILE A 287 -19.24 -22.14 -17.39
N LYS A 288 -19.52 -21.64 -18.60
CA LYS A 288 -20.10 -20.31 -18.79
C LYS A 288 -21.41 -20.14 -18.03
N GLN A 289 -22.30 -21.13 -18.12
CA GLN A 289 -23.61 -21.09 -17.46
C GLN A 289 -23.51 -21.20 -15.93
N ASN A 290 -22.54 -21.97 -15.42
CA ASN A 290 -22.40 -22.22 -13.98
C ASN A 290 -21.52 -21.21 -13.24
N PHE A 291 -20.62 -20.50 -13.92
CA PHE A 291 -19.65 -19.63 -13.26
C PHE A 291 -19.71 -18.18 -13.73
N TYR A 292 -19.97 -17.92 -15.01
CA TYR A 292 -19.69 -16.60 -15.59
C TYR A 292 -20.84 -15.61 -15.41
N ASP A 293 -20.48 -14.32 -15.30
CA ASP A 293 -21.45 -13.24 -15.37
C ASP A 293 -22.11 -13.24 -16.76
N ARG A 294 -23.43 -13.04 -16.81
CA ARG A 294 -24.22 -12.97 -18.05
C ARG A 294 -23.65 -11.96 -19.06
N LYS A 295 -23.03 -10.89 -18.59
CA LYS A 295 -22.40 -9.87 -19.43
C LYS A 295 -21.15 -10.38 -20.16
N LEU A 296 -20.52 -11.44 -19.67
CA LEU A 296 -19.25 -11.98 -20.13
C LEU A 296 -19.37 -13.41 -20.71
N ILE A 297 -20.57 -13.85 -21.11
CA ILE A 297 -20.78 -15.22 -21.63
C ILE A 297 -20.37 -15.36 -23.11
N SER A 298 -20.49 -14.30 -23.91
CA SER A 298 -20.22 -14.40 -25.35
C SER A 298 -18.72 -14.67 -25.59
N THR A 299 -18.40 -15.49 -26.60
CA THR A 299 -17.01 -15.80 -26.98
C THR A 299 -16.17 -14.54 -27.16
N ARG A 300 -16.74 -13.49 -27.76
CA ARG A 300 -16.04 -12.20 -27.95
C ARG A 300 -15.69 -11.52 -26.63
N GLU A 301 -16.60 -11.53 -25.65
CA GLU A 301 -16.35 -10.90 -24.35
C GLU A 301 -15.34 -11.71 -23.52
N ILE A 302 -15.39 -13.04 -23.58
CA ILE A 302 -14.39 -13.91 -22.95
C ILE A 302 -13.01 -13.66 -23.55
N GLU A 303 -12.88 -13.60 -24.87
CA GLU A 303 -11.61 -13.30 -25.52
C GLU A 303 -11.10 -11.89 -25.21
N ARG A 304 -11.99 -10.88 -25.16
CA ARG A 304 -11.61 -9.53 -24.70
C ARG A 304 -11.07 -9.54 -23.28
N PHE A 305 -11.71 -10.29 -22.38
CA PHE A 305 -11.29 -10.42 -20.99
C PHE A 305 -9.97 -11.19 -20.85
N ARG A 306 -9.77 -12.29 -21.57
CA ARG A 306 -8.49 -13.02 -21.61
C ARG A 306 -7.36 -12.15 -22.15
N ASN A 307 -7.65 -11.32 -23.15
CA ASN A 307 -6.70 -10.35 -23.69
C ASN A 307 -6.35 -9.25 -22.67
N SER A 308 -7.33 -8.74 -21.91
CA SER A 308 -7.06 -7.76 -20.86
C SER A 308 -6.22 -8.35 -19.72
N LEU A 309 -6.47 -9.60 -19.34
CA LEU A 309 -5.63 -10.33 -18.37
C LEU A 309 -4.21 -10.57 -18.91
N SER A 310 -4.08 -10.98 -20.17
CA SER A 310 -2.78 -11.14 -20.81
C SER A 310 -2.00 -9.82 -20.83
N TRP A 311 -2.67 -8.70 -21.08
CA TRP A 311 -2.08 -7.37 -21.00
C TRP A 311 -1.69 -7.00 -19.58
N LYS A 312 -2.53 -7.30 -18.57
CA LYS A 312 -2.18 -7.13 -17.15
C LYS A 312 -0.85 -7.78 -16.83
N TYR A 313 -0.65 -9.06 -17.16
CA TYR A 313 0.58 -9.76 -16.80
C TYR A 313 1.81 -9.15 -17.48
N ARG A 314 1.69 -8.75 -18.75
CA ARG A 314 2.78 -8.09 -19.49
C ARG A 314 3.16 -6.76 -18.85
N ILE A 315 2.16 -5.90 -18.58
CA ILE A 315 2.38 -4.60 -17.96
C ILE A 315 2.87 -4.74 -16.52
N LYS A 316 2.33 -5.69 -15.74
CA LYS A 316 2.80 -5.99 -14.39
C LYS A 316 4.28 -6.32 -14.40
N ASN A 317 4.70 -7.28 -15.23
CA ASN A 317 6.07 -7.77 -15.24
C ASN A 317 7.07 -6.74 -15.78
N LEU A 318 6.69 -5.98 -16.81
CA LEU A 318 7.60 -5.06 -17.50
C LEU A 318 7.64 -3.66 -16.89
N VAL A 319 6.54 -3.18 -16.31
CA VAL A 319 6.39 -1.77 -15.91
C VAL A 319 5.94 -1.61 -14.47
N THR A 320 4.81 -2.19 -14.07
CA THR A 320 4.21 -1.92 -12.75
C THR A 320 5.05 -2.48 -11.62
N GLU A 321 5.56 -3.71 -11.73
CA GLU A 321 6.38 -4.34 -10.70
C GLU A 321 7.75 -3.67 -10.56
N PRO A 322 8.52 -3.40 -11.63
CA PRO A 322 9.76 -2.62 -11.52
C PRO A 322 9.55 -1.23 -10.91
N LYS A 323 8.46 -0.54 -11.28
CA LYS A 323 8.10 0.74 -10.68
C LYS A 323 7.79 0.59 -9.18
N ALA A 324 7.04 -0.43 -8.78
CA ALA A 324 6.72 -0.68 -7.37
C ALA A 324 7.97 -1.02 -6.55
N ILE A 325 8.90 -1.80 -7.13
CA ILE A 325 10.21 -2.09 -6.53
C ILE A 325 11.02 -0.79 -6.33
N PHE A 326 11.13 0.04 -7.36
CA PHE A 326 11.81 1.34 -7.30
C PHE A 326 11.20 2.26 -6.24
N GLU A 327 9.86 2.33 -6.17
CA GLU A 327 9.12 3.12 -5.19
C GLU A 327 9.04 2.46 -3.79
N SER A 328 9.70 1.30 -3.60
CA SER A 328 9.72 0.52 -2.34
C SER A 328 8.32 0.27 -1.78
N ARG A 329 7.41 -0.22 -2.63
CA ARG A 329 6.02 -0.51 -2.24
C ARG A 329 5.50 -1.83 -2.78
N TYR A 330 4.49 -2.35 -2.10
CA TYR A 330 3.61 -3.38 -2.61
C TYR A 330 2.22 -2.78 -2.86
N ASP A 331 1.64 -3.14 -4.00
CA ASP A 331 0.23 -2.84 -4.29
C ASP A 331 -0.64 -3.99 -3.75
N LEU A 332 -1.67 -3.64 -2.98
CA LEU A 332 -2.61 -4.60 -2.38
C LEU A 332 -4.03 -4.38 -2.88
N PHE A 333 -4.80 -5.45 -2.99
CA PHE A 333 -6.25 -5.37 -3.20
C PHE A 333 -7.00 -5.45 -1.88
N VAL A 334 -8.00 -4.59 -1.70
CA VAL A 334 -8.80 -4.48 -0.48
C VAL A 334 -10.28 -4.40 -0.80
N PHE A 335 -11.13 -4.82 0.12
CA PHE A 335 -12.58 -4.66 0.05
C PHE A 335 -12.96 -3.27 0.54
N ALA A 336 -13.35 -2.40 -0.39
CA ALA A 336 -13.86 -1.07 -0.12
C ALA A 336 -15.40 -1.03 -0.28
N PRO A 337 -16.09 0.00 0.26
CA PRO A 337 -17.56 0.08 0.20
C PRO A 337 -18.15 0.02 -1.22
N ARG A 338 -17.38 0.45 -2.22
CA ARG A 338 -17.80 0.47 -3.65
C ARG A 338 -17.38 -0.78 -4.42
N GLY A 339 -16.55 -1.65 -3.85
CA GLY A 339 -15.89 -2.69 -4.63
C GLY A 339 -14.51 -3.09 -4.14
N ILE A 340 -13.84 -3.92 -4.94
CA ILE A 340 -12.42 -4.22 -4.78
C ILE A 340 -11.61 -3.01 -5.26
N ALA A 341 -10.81 -2.45 -4.36
CA ALA A 341 -9.96 -1.29 -4.61
C ALA A 341 -8.47 -1.65 -4.46
N LYS A 342 -7.59 -0.78 -4.95
CA LYS A 342 -6.13 -0.91 -4.81
C LYS A 342 -5.60 0.09 -3.79
N THR A 343 -4.86 -0.41 -2.82
CA THR A 343 -4.05 0.37 -1.89
C THR A 343 -2.57 0.00 -2.03
N SER A 344 -1.69 0.67 -1.31
CA SER A 344 -0.26 0.42 -1.35
C SER A 344 0.37 0.54 0.03
N ILE A 345 1.29 -0.35 0.34
CA ILE A 345 2.09 -0.34 1.57
C ILE A 345 3.57 -0.19 1.23
N TYR A 346 4.31 0.53 2.05
CA TYR A 346 5.75 0.64 1.92
C TYR A 346 6.42 -0.61 2.50
N ALA A 347 7.40 -1.13 1.75
CA ALA A 347 8.26 -2.21 2.21
C ALA A 347 9.67 -2.01 1.62
N PRO A 348 10.74 -2.26 2.38
CA PRO A 348 12.09 -2.22 1.82
C PRO A 348 12.29 -3.29 0.73
N ARG A 349 12.54 -2.88 -0.52
CA ARG A 349 12.71 -3.79 -1.68
C ARG A 349 14.07 -3.64 -2.37
N ARG A 350 15.12 -3.32 -1.60
CA ARG A 350 16.47 -3.05 -2.13
C ARG A 350 17.09 -4.26 -2.84
N GLN A 351 16.89 -5.45 -2.30
CA GLN A 351 17.46 -6.68 -2.85
C GLN A 351 16.82 -7.00 -4.22
N GLU A 352 15.50 -6.89 -4.31
CA GLU A 352 14.76 -7.05 -5.57
C GLU A 352 15.13 -5.98 -6.62
N LEU A 353 15.40 -4.75 -6.18
CA LEU A 353 15.87 -3.67 -7.05
C LEU A 353 17.23 -4.00 -7.68
N ALA A 354 18.15 -4.56 -6.90
CA ALA A 354 19.47 -4.97 -7.36
C ALA A 354 19.42 -6.16 -8.34
N GLU A 355 18.37 -6.98 -8.27
CA GLU A 355 18.16 -8.13 -9.16
C GLU A 355 17.44 -7.78 -10.47
N LEU A 356 16.97 -6.53 -10.62
CA LEU A 356 16.32 -6.09 -11.86
C LEU A 356 17.31 -6.08 -13.04
N SER A 357 16.88 -6.62 -14.16
CA SER A 357 17.67 -6.68 -15.39
C SER A 357 16.82 -6.42 -16.64
N GLY A 358 17.49 -6.13 -17.76
CA GLY A 358 16.85 -5.90 -19.06
C GLY A 358 15.85 -4.75 -19.05
N ILE A 359 14.69 -4.97 -19.67
CA ILE A 359 13.63 -3.94 -19.80
C ILE A 359 13.14 -3.46 -18.42
N ARG A 360 13.13 -4.34 -17.42
CA ARG A 360 12.69 -4.00 -16.06
C ARG A 360 13.61 -2.95 -15.41
N LEU A 361 14.91 -3.08 -15.60
CA LEU A 361 15.91 -2.10 -15.15
C LEU A 361 15.80 -0.78 -15.92
N TRP A 362 15.55 -0.84 -17.23
CA TRP A 362 15.36 0.38 -18.03
C TRP A 362 14.16 1.21 -17.57
N VAL A 363 13.09 0.57 -17.10
CA VAL A 363 11.95 1.29 -16.52
C VAL A 363 12.37 2.06 -15.27
N THR A 364 13.15 1.46 -14.38
CA THR A 364 13.60 2.16 -13.15
C THR A 364 14.59 3.27 -13.46
N LEU A 365 15.53 3.05 -14.38
CA LEU A 365 16.46 4.09 -14.84
C LEU A 365 15.72 5.25 -15.51
N GLY A 366 14.66 4.98 -16.27
CA GLY A 366 13.82 6.01 -16.87
C GLY A 366 13.09 6.87 -15.83
N LEU A 367 12.62 6.26 -14.74
CA LEU A 367 12.02 6.98 -13.60
C LEU A 367 13.06 7.85 -12.90
N GLU A 368 14.24 7.30 -12.60
CA GLU A 368 15.36 8.03 -11.99
C GLU A 368 15.82 9.21 -12.85
N PHE A 369 15.93 9.02 -14.17
CA PHE A 369 16.25 10.07 -15.12
C PHE A 369 15.18 11.16 -15.15
N GLY A 370 13.91 10.78 -15.10
CA GLY A 370 12.78 11.69 -14.97
C GLY A 370 12.88 12.55 -13.70
N ASP A 371 13.16 11.94 -12.56
CA ASP A 371 13.33 12.63 -11.28
C ASP A 371 14.56 13.57 -11.30
N ALA A 372 15.63 13.19 -12.00
CA ALA A 372 16.84 14.02 -12.15
C ALA A 372 16.66 15.21 -13.12
N ILE A 373 15.72 15.13 -14.07
CA ILE A 373 15.47 16.18 -15.07
C ILE A 373 14.30 17.08 -14.71
N ALA A 374 13.28 16.59 -14.01
CA ALA A 374 12.09 17.37 -13.66
C ALA A 374 12.42 18.77 -13.10
N PRO A 375 13.41 18.96 -12.18
CA PRO A 375 13.78 20.29 -11.69
C PRO A 375 14.35 21.21 -12.78
N ARG A 376 15.12 20.66 -13.72
CA ARG A 376 15.72 21.41 -14.84
C ARG A 376 14.66 21.83 -15.86
N LEU A 377 13.70 20.96 -16.16
CA LEU A 377 12.62 21.31 -17.07
C LEU A 377 11.68 22.35 -16.45
N GLN A 378 11.36 22.20 -15.16
CA GLN A 378 10.52 23.16 -14.44
C GLN A 378 11.16 24.56 -14.34
N SER A 379 12.49 24.63 -14.16
CA SER A 379 13.22 25.90 -14.16
C SER A 379 13.31 26.57 -15.53
N LEU A 380 13.42 25.81 -16.62
CA LEU A 380 13.30 26.36 -17.98
C LEU A 380 11.89 26.90 -18.24
N LEU A 381 10.86 26.14 -17.87
CA LEU A 381 9.47 26.58 -18.07
C LEU A 381 9.14 27.82 -17.25
N SER A 382 9.61 27.90 -16.00
CA SER A 382 9.43 29.09 -15.17
C SER A 382 10.19 30.30 -15.70
N PHE A 383 11.40 30.10 -16.27
CA PHE A 383 12.13 31.15 -16.95
C PHE A 383 11.37 31.68 -18.18
N LEU A 384 10.91 30.80 -19.08
CA LEU A 384 10.11 31.21 -20.24
C LEU A 384 8.80 31.90 -19.81
N GLY A 385 8.10 31.36 -18.81
CA GLY A 385 6.90 31.96 -18.24
C GLY A 385 7.16 33.36 -17.70
N SER A 386 8.27 33.55 -16.96
CA SER A 386 8.69 34.87 -16.48
C SER A 386 9.01 35.84 -17.63
N GLY A 387 9.60 35.36 -18.72
CA GLY A 387 9.87 36.13 -19.93
C GLY A 387 8.57 36.59 -20.61
N VAL A 388 7.59 35.70 -20.76
CA VAL A 388 6.27 36.04 -21.32
C VAL A 388 5.56 37.06 -20.44
N VAL A 389 5.52 36.84 -19.12
CA VAL A 389 4.92 37.79 -18.17
C VAL A 389 5.63 39.14 -18.22
N PHE A 390 6.96 39.16 -18.31
CA PHE A 390 7.74 40.40 -18.45
C PHE A 390 7.39 41.16 -19.73
N VAL A 391 7.34 40.49 -20.88
CA VAL A 391 6.95 41.12 -22.16
C VAL A 391 5.54 41.71 -22.05
N LEU A 392 4.59 40.93 -21.53
CA LEU A 392 3.20 41.35 -21.44
C LEU A 392 3.00 42.52 -20.45
N THR A 393 3.65 42.50 -19.30
CA THR A 393 3.46 43.53 -18.27
C THR A 393 4.31 44.77 -18.50
N LYS A 394 5.59 44.61 -18.84
CA LYS A 394 6.53 45.74 -18.96
C LYS A 394 6.54 46.36 -20.34
N ILE A 395 6.50 45.56 -21.41
CA ILE A 395 6.63 46.08 -22.77
C ILE A 395 5.26 46.57 -23.25
N VAL A 396 4.24 45.72 -23.19
CA VAL A 396 2.89 46.12 -23.62
C VAL A 396 2.30 47.17 -22.67
N GLY A 397 2.48 47.00 -21.36
CA GLY A 397 2.02 47.99 -20.36
C GLY A 397 2.69 49.36 -20.50
N ARG A 398 4.00 49.43 -20.79
CA ARG A 398 4.67 50.70 -21.10
C ARG A 398 4.24 51.27 -22.45
N GLY A 399 4.01 50.42 -23.45
CA GLY A 399 3.49 50.83 -24.76
C GLY A 399 2.12 51.52 -24.64
N LEU A 400 1.18 50.90 -23.92
CA LEU A 400 -0.13 51.49 -23.63
C LEU A 400 -0.01 52.78 -22.81
N GLY A 401 0.87 52.80 -21.80
CA GLY A 401 1.12 54.00 -20.99
C GLY A 401 1.65 55.18 -21.80
N LEU A 402 2.51 54.93 -22.79
CA LEU A 402 3.02 55.95 -23.71
C LEU A 402 1.93 56.45 -24.67
N ILE A 403 1.04 55.58 -25.14
CA ILE A 403 -0.10 55.97 -25.99
C ILE A 403 -1.05 56.88 -25.20
N VAL A 404 -1.41 56.51 -23.97
CA VAL A 404 -2.26 57.33 -23.10
C VAL A 404 -1.60 58.69 -22.83
N ARG A 405 -0.29 58.70 -22.58
CA ARG A 405 0.48 59.94 -22.35
C ARG A 405 0.57 60.81 -23.61
N GLY A 406 0.73 60.21 -24.78
CA GLY A 406 0.73 60.90 -26.07
C GLY A 406 -0.64 61.49 -26.42
N ILE A 407 -1.72 60.77 -26.14
CA ILE A 407 -3.09 61.29 -26.28
C ILE A 407 -3.26 62.50 -25.36
N LEU A 408 -2.95 62.39 -24.06
CA LEU A 408 -3.03 63.48 -23.09
C LEU A 408 -2.22 64.74 -23.48
N GLN A 409 -1.05 64.57 -24.09
CA GLN A 409 -0.24 65.68 -24.61
C GLN A 409 -0.81 66.29 -25.90
N GLY A 410 -1.45 65.48 -26.75
CA GLY A 410 -2.15 65.95 -27.95
C GLY A 410 -3.39 66.80 -27.63
N ILE A 411 -4.14 66.46 -26.59
CA ILE A 411 -5.29 67.28 -26.12
C ILE A 411 -4.83 68.57 -25.43
N GLY A 412 -3.64 68.59 -24.83
CA GLY A 412 -3.07 69.77 -24.15
C GLY A 412 -2.41 70.80 -25.07
N SER A 413 -2.22 70.51 -26.36
CA SER A 413 -1.54 71.40 -27.32
C SER A 413 -2.49 72.21 -28.22
N VAL A 414 -3.80 72.13 -28.00
CA VAL A 414 -4.78 73.00 -28.67
C VAL A 414 -5.12 74.16 -27.74
N SER A 415 -4.33 75.23 -27.75
CA SER A 415 -4.68 76.51 -27.12
C SER A 415 -4.90 77.61 -28.16
N LEU A 416 -6.19 77.96 -28.27
CA LEU A 416 -6.79 79.29 -28.51
C LEU A 416 -6.64 79.97 -29.89
N PRO A 417 -7.71 80.62 -30.36
CA PRO A 417 -7.61 81.95 -30.93
C PRO A 417 -8.31 82.99 -30.05
N GLU A 418 -7.61 84.11 -29.88
CA GLU A 418 -8.08 85.39 -29.34
C GLU A 418 -9.34 85.91 -30.06
N GLY A 419 -10.19 86.64 -29.33
CA GLY A 419 -11.36 87.33 -29.88
C GLY A 419 -11.78 88.55 -29.06
N LYS A 420 -11.23 89.71 -29.45
CA LYS A 420 -11.54 91.13 -29.13
C LYS A 420 -12.95 91.54 -28.59
N ASN A 421 -12.91 92.63 -27.80
CA ASN A 421 -13.89 93.72 -27.58
C ASN A 421 -15.16 93.40 -26.75
N LYS A 422 -15.66 94.26 -25.83
CA LYS A 422 -15.97 95.69 -25.98
C LYS A 422 -16.30 96.37 -24.61
N LYS A 423 -15.85 97.63 -24.46
CA LYS A 423 -16.27 98.76 -23.60
C LYS A 423 -17.37 98.58 -22.51
N SER A 424 -17.09 99.05 -21.30
CA SER A 424 -17.57 100.35 -20.77
C SER A 424 -16.68 100.84 -19.64
#